data_AF-A0A7C3N0C0-F1
#
_entry.id   AF-A0A7C3N0C0-F1
#
_cell.length_a   1.000
_cell.length_b   1.000
_cell.length_c   1.000
_cell.angle_alpha   90.00
_cell.angle_beta   90.00
_cell.angle_gamma   90.00
#
_symmetry.space_group_name_H-M   'P 1'
#
loop_
_entity.id
_entity.type
_entity.pdbx_description
1 polymer ?
#
loop_
_entity_poly.entity_id
_entity_poly.type
_entity_poly.pdbx_seq_one_letter_code
_entity_poly.pdbx_strand_id
1 'polypeptide(L)'
;MLQSSLVAPGGRGPDLLLLTALVAGWMRGTEAGAAVGLGAGLLMGTLQGGALGGCAISRLAAGYAVGRLREEMYGERPGMMALACFAGTGLAAGVLVLWSPPRGAVEWMVLPLQAALNAALSVPLHYLLKAASGWRGDADRPVP
;
A
#
# COMPACT_ATOMS: atom_id res chain seq x y z
N MET A 1 -8.11 11.51 -24.08
CA MET A 1 -7.94 10.28 -24.87
C MET A 1 -6.45 9.98 -24.99
N LEU A 2 -5.89 9.02 -24.22
CA LEU A 2 -4.58 8.34 -24.42
C LEU A 2 -4.07 7.63 -23.13
N GLN A 3 -4.85 6.79 -22.43
CA GLN A 3 -4.31 5.93 -21.34
C GLN A 3 -5.08 4.59 -21.19
N SER A 4 -5.35 3.89 -22.30
CA SER A 4 -6.34 2.80 -22.33
C SER A 4 -5.81 1.38 -22.65
N SER A 5 -4.55 1.01 -22.40
CA SER A 5 -4.08 -0.30 -22.92
C SER A 5 -3.21 -1.20 -22.05
N LEU A 6 -2.88 -0.88 -20.80
CA LEU A 6 -2.10 -1.82 -19.95
C LEU A 6 -2.52 -1.85 -18.47
N VAL A 7 -3.65 -1.24 -18.16
CA VAL A 7 -4.09 -1.02 -16.78
C VAL A 7 -5.48 -1.64 -16.60
N ALA A 8 -5.64 -2.39 -15.52
CA ALA A 8 -6.79 -3.21 -15.09
C ALA A 8 -8.20 -2.67 -15.43
N PRO A 9 -9.24 -3.54 -15.41
CA PRO A 9 -10.61 -3.17 -15.79
C PRO A 9 -11.09 -1.96 -14.97
N GLY A 10 -11.44 -0.86 -15.65
CA GLY A 10 -11.94 0.37 -15.01
C GLY A 10 -10.98 1.56 -14.99
N GLY A 11 -9.78 1.46 -15.59
CA GLY A 11 -8.85 2.60 -15.71
C GLY A 11 -8.16 3.02 -14.40
N ARG A 12 -8.35 2.27 -13.31
CA ARG A 12 -7.58 2.39 -12.06
C ARG A 12 -6.63 1.20 -11.96
N GLY A 13 -5.33 1.47 -12.09
CA GLY A 13 -4.29 0.46 -11.99
C GLY A 13 -3.91 0.09 -10.56
N PRO A 14 -3.03 -0.91 -10.40
CA PRO A 14 -2.41 -1.17 -9.11
C PRO A 14 -1.71 0.10 -8.61
N ASP A 15 -1.95 0.44 -7.34
CA ASP A 15 -1.42 1.66 -6.73
C ASP A 15 0.01 1.40 -6.26
N LEU A 16 0.96 1.61 -7.18
CA LEU A 16 2.38 1.40 -6.93
C LEU A 16 2.91 2.29 -5.80
N LEU A 17 2.38 3.52 -5.66
CA LEU A 17 2.78 4.43 -4.59
C LEU A 17 2.35 3.88 -3.22
N LEU A 18 1.12 3.39 -3.11
CA LEU A 18 0.65 2.73 -1.90
C LEU A 18 1.48 1.47 -1.62
N LEU A 19 1.74 0.63 -2.63
CA LEU A 19 2.54 -0.58 -2.47
C LEU A 19 3.94 -0.28 -1.92
N THR A 20 4.61 0.79 -2.38
CA THR A 20 5.91 1.18 -1.82
C THR A 20 5.84 1.54 -0.33
N ALA A 21 4.77 2.20 0.11
CA ALA A 21 4.56 2.50 1.53
C ALA A 21 4.29 1.24 2.37
N LEU A 22 3.47 0.32 1.85
CA LEU A 22 3.17 -0.95 2.53
C LEU A 22 4.41 -1.83 2.66
N VAL A 23 5.20 -1.95 1.59
CA VAL A 23 6.45 -2.73 1.61
C VAL A 23 7.50 -2.06 2.50
N ALA A 24 7.61 -0.73 2.48
CA ALA A 24 8.49 0.00 3.39
C ALA A 24 8.12 -0.24 4.86
N GLY A 25 6.83 -0.20 5.19
CA GLY A 25 6.32 -0.55 6.51
C GLY A 25 6.64 -1.99 6.91
N TRP A 26 6.42 -2.93 5.98
CA TRP A 26 6.70 -4.35 6.21
C TRP A 26 8.20 -4.66 6.36
N MET A 27 9.10 -3.94 5.70
CA MET A 27 10.54 -4.21 5.76
C MET A 27 11.23 -3.46 6.90
N ARG A 28 10.85 -2.20 7.14
CA ARG A 28 11.55 -1.27 8.04
C ARG A 28 10.75 -0.86 9.28
N GLY A 29 9.53 -1.38 9.43
CA GLY A 29 8.67 -1.10 10.58
C GLY A 29 7.78 0.14 10.40
N THR A 30 7.06 0.45 11.46
CA THR A 30 5.94 1.40 11.46
C THR A 30 6.33 2.81 11.01
N GLU A 31 7.45 3.35 11.50
CA GLU A 31 7.91 4.71 11.18
C GLU A 31 8.22 4.89 9.69
N ALA A 32 8.92 3.92 9.10
CA ALA A 32 9.27 3.94 7.68
C ALA A 32 8.02 3.85 6.79
N GLY A 33 7.07 2.98 7.15
CA GLY A 33 5.79 2.85 6.44
C GLY A 33 4.96 4.14 6.49
N ALA A 34 4.90 4.80 7.65
CA ALA A 34 4.19 6.06 7.81
C ALA A 34 4.83 7.21 7.01
N ALA A 35 6.15 7.37 7.08
CA ALA A 35 6.87 8.42 6.36
C ALA A 35 6.75 8.27 4.84
N VAL A 36 6.94 7.05 4.32
CA VAL A 36 6.79 6.76 2.89
C VAL A 36 5.33 6.90 2.47
N GLY A 37 4.38 6.47 3.30
CA GLY A 37 2.94 6.62 3.05
C GLY A 37 2.48 8.07 2.98
N LEU A 38 2.97 8.94 3.87
CA LEU A 38 2.71 10.37 3.84
C LEU A 38 3.25 11.01 2.55
N GLY A 39 4.53 10.76 2.23
CA GLY A 39 5.17 11.31 1.04
C GLY A 39 4.47 10.85 -0.24
N ALA A 40 4.16 9.56 -0.34
CA ALA A 40 3.42 8.99 -1.44
C ALA A 40 2.01 9.58 -1.57
N GLY A 41 1.29 9.78 -0.47
CA GLY A 41 -0.04 10.37 -0.48
C GLY A 41 -0.07 11.85 -0.82
N LEU A 42 0.93 12.63 -0.40
CA LEU A 42 1.09 14.02 -0.85
C LEU A 42 1.40 14.09 -2.34
N LEU A 43 2.30 13.23 -2.83
CA LEU A 43 2.64 13.16 -4.25
C LEU A 43 1.43 12.75 -5.10
N MET A 44 0.67 11.75 -4.65
CA MET A 44 -0.54 11.31 -5.35
C MET A 44 -1.63 12.39 -5.33
N GLY A 45 -1.81 13.08 -4.20
CA GLY A 45 -2.81 14.13 -4.06
C GLY A 45 -2.50 15.36 -4.93
N THR A 46 -1.21 15.72 -5.10
CA THR A 46 -0.81 16.76 -6.05
C THR A 46 -1.03 16.33 -7.50
N LEU A 47 -0.67 15.09 -7.86
CA LEU A 47 -0.85 14.54 -9.21
C LEU A 47 -2.32 14.41 -9.64
N GLN A 48 -3.21 14.04 -8.71
CA GLN A 48 -4.64 13.91 -8.99
C GLN A 48 -5.40 15.24 -8.91
N GLY A 49 -4.76 16.32 -8.47
CA GLY A 49 -5.39 17.64 -8.34
C GLY A 49 -6.57 17.68 -7.35
N GLY A 50 -6.63 16.73 -6.40
CA GLY A 50 -7.75 16.55 -5.50
C GLY A 50 -7.34 16.04 -4.11
N ALA A 51 -8.21 16.23 -3.12
CA ALA A 51 -8.16 15.75 -1.73
C ALA A 51 -6.76 15.35 -1.20
N LEU A 52 -5.80 16.29 -1.24
CA LEU A 52 -4.42 16.13 -0.79
C LEU A 52 -4.32 15.50 0.60
N GLY A 53 -5.08 16.06 1.55
CA GLY A 53 -5.15 15.54 2.93
C GLY A 53 -5.70 14.12 3.01
N GLY A 54 -6.77 13.82 2.26
CA GLY A 54 -7.34 12.47 2.21
C GLY A 54 -6.35 11.44 1.66
N CYS A 55 -5.64 11.77 0.57
CA CYS A 55 -4.61 10.90 0.00
C CYS A 55 -3.40 10.69 0.91
N ALA A 56 -2.96 11.74 1.62
CA ALA A 56 -1.86 11.66 2.59
C ALA A 56 -2.23 10.82 3.82
N ILE A 57 -3.39 11.10 4.44
CA ILE A 57 -3.83 10.41 5.66
C ILE A 57 -4.13 8.95 5.39
N SER A 58 -4.82 8.62 4.29
CA SER A 58 -5.13 7.24 3.91
C SER A 58 -3.88 6.38 3.72
N ARG A 59 -2.89 6.88 2.97
CA ARG A 59 -1.65 6.14 2.69
C ARG A 59 -0.72 6.09 3.89
N LEU A 60 -0.67 7.15 4.70
CA LEU A 60 0.01 7.13 6.00
C LEU A 60 -0.60 6.07 6.91
N ALA A 61 -1.92 6.07 7.08
CA ALA A 61 -2.62 5.13 7.96
C ALA A 61 -2.41 3.68 7.52
N ALA A 62 -2.45 3.43 6.21
CA ALA A 62 -2.20 2.11 5.65
C ALA A 62 -0.74 1.65 5.85
N GLY A 63 0.24 2.52 5.57
CA GLY A 63 1.66 2.20 5.80
C GLY A 63 1.98 1.99 7.28
N TYR A 64 1.41 2.80 8.16
CA TYR A 64 1.51 2.66 9.62
C TYR A 64 0.90 1.33 10.09
N ALA A 65 -0.33 1.02 9.65
CA ALA A 65 -1.02 -0.21 10.06
C ALA A 65 -0.23 -1.46 9.63
N VAL A 66 0.28 -1.50 8.40
CA VAL A 66 1.08 -2.63 7.91
C VAL A 66 2.42 -2.76 8.63
N GLY A 67 3.09 -1.64 8.93
CA GLY A 67 4.32 -1.67 9.73
C GLY A 67 4.08 -2.17 11.16
N ARG A 68 2.96 -1.76 11.78
CA ARG A 68 2.57 -2.22 13.12
C ARG A 68 2.20 -3.69 13.14
N LEU A 69 1.43 -4.15 12.14
CA LEU A 69 1.11 -5.57 11.96
C LEU A 69 2.37 -6.44 11.84
N ARG A 70 3.42 -5.93 11.20
CA ARG A 70 4.71 -6.61 11.08
C ARG A 70 5.48 -6.66 12.41
N GLU A 71 5.41 -5.63 13.24
CA GLU A 71 6.00 -5.64 14.59
C GLU A 71 5.29 -6.63 15.53
N GLU A 72 3.97 -6.76 15.38
CA GLU A 72 3.13 -7.66 16.19
C GLU A 72 3.23 -9.12 15.72
N MET A 73 3.48 -9.32 14.42
CA MET A 73 3.64 -10.64 13.79
C MET A 73 5.12 -10.99 13.62
N TYR A 74 5.71 -11.64 14.63
CA TYR A 74 7.05 -12.20 14.54
C TYR A 74 7.09 -13.39 13.55
N GLY A 75 7.39 -13.11 12.28
CA GLY A 75 7.67 -14.13 11.27
C GLY A 75 7.53 -13.67 9.82
N GLU A 76 8.60 -13.75 9.03
CA GLU A 76 8.59 -13.51 7.57
C GLU A 76 7.86 -14.63 6.83
N ARG A 77 6.52 -14.61 6.85
CA ARG A 77 5.72 -15.45 5.94
C ARG A 77 5.24 -14.63 4.75
N PRO A 78 5.56 -15.02 3.50
CA PRO A 78 5.15 -14.27 2.32
C PRO A 78 3.62 -14.14 2.20
N GLY A 79 2.86 -15.13 2.69
CA GLY A 79 1.40 -15.06 2.75
C GLY A 79 0.86 -13.99 3.70
N MET A 80 1.57 -13.68 4.80
CA MET A 80 1.14 -12.66 5.75
C MET A 80 1.35 -11.26 5.20
N MET A 81 2.37 -11.05 4.38
CA MET A 81 2.56 -9.79 3.69
C MET A 81 1.46 -9.54 2.64
N ALA A 82 1.01 -10.57 1.93
CA ALA A 82 -0.11 -10.45 1.00
C ALA A 82 -1.40 -10.05 1.75
N LEU A 83 -1.66 -10.67 2.90
CA LEU A 83 -2.78 -10.32 3.77
C LEU A 83 -2.66 -8.89 4.31
N ALA A 84 -1.47 -8.50 4.75
CA ALA A 84 -1.20 -7.14 5.24
C ALA A 84 -1.37 -6.10 4.12
N CYS A 85 -0.94 -6.40 2.89
CA CYS A 85 -1.17 -5.52 1.75
C CYS A 85 -2.65 -5.41 1.38
N PHE A 86 -3.40 -6.50 1.46
CA PHE A 86 -4.84 -6.50 1.26
C PHE A 86 -5.54 -5.62 2.32
N ALA A 87 -5.22 -5.85 3.61
CA ALA A 87 -5.77 -5.09 4.73
C ALA A 87 -5.37 -3.61 4.67
N GLY A 88 -4.10 -3.29 4.41
CA GLY A 88 -3.60 -1.93 4.28
C GLY A 88 -4.24 -1.20 3.10
N THR A 89 -4.43 -1.87 1.97
CA THR A 89 -5.15 -1.28 0.82
C THR A 89 -6.62 -1.03 1.13
N GLY A 90 -7.28 -1.97 1.80
CA GLY A 90 -8.65 -1.79 2.28
C GLY A 90 -8.78 -0.61 3.26
N LEU A 91 -7.82 -0.46 4.17
CA LEU A 91 -7.78 0.65 5.12
C LEU A 91 -7.59 1.99 4.40
N ALA A 92 -6.61 2.08 3.48
CA ALA A 92 -6.41 3.28 2.66
C ALA A 92 -7.69 3.65 1.90
N ALA A 93 -8.34 2.68 1.26
CA ALA A 93 -9.59 2.87 0.55
C ALA A 93 -10.71 3.36 1.47
N GLY A 94 -10.91 2.71 2.63
CA GLY A 94 -11.92 3.09 3.61
C GLY A 94 -11.74 4.51 4.14
N VAL A 95 -10.50 4.90 4.46
CA VAL A 95 -10.18 6.27 4.89
C VAL A 95 -10.42 7.27 3.77
N LEU A 96 -10.08 6.92 2.52
CA LEU A 96 -10.28 7.80 1.37
C LEU A 96 -11.78 8.00 1.05
N VAL A 97 -12.60 6.96 1.22
CA VAL A 97 -14.06 7.03 1.03
C VAL A 97 -14.71 8.05 1.97
N LEU A 98 -14.15 8.25 3.16
CA LEU A 98 -14.65 9.25 4.11
C LEU A 98 -14.51 10.69 3.56
N TRP A 99 -13.47 10.93 2.76
CA TRP A 99 -13.19 12.25 2.16
C TRP A 99 -13.75 12.41 0.76
N SER A 100 -13.74 11.34 -0.01
CA SER A 100 -14.16 11.32 -1.41
C SER A 100 -15.05 10.10 -1.63
N PRO A 101 -16.32 10.16 -1.19
CA PRO A 101 -17.23 9.05 -1.32
C PRO A 101 -17.43 8.71 -2.81
N PRO A 102 -17.36 7.41 -3.17
CA PRO A 102 -17.58 6.95 -4.53
C PRO A 102 -18.98 7.34 -5.00
N ARG A 103 -19.06 7.89 -6.21
CA ARG A 103 -20.29 8.51 -6.75
C ARG A 103 -21.21 7.50 -7.44
N GLY A 104 -20.79 6.24 -7.60
CA GLY A 104 -21.57 5.21 -8.28
C GLY A 104 -21.14 3.77 -7.97
N ALA A 105 -22.01 2.82 -8.32
CA ALA A 105 -21.84 1.38 -8.05
C ALA A 105 -20.57 0.78 -8.70
N VAL A 106 -20.14 1.32 -9.84
CA VAL A 106 -18.91 0.89 -10.52
C VAL A 106 -17.67 1.19 -9.67
N GLU A 107 -17.62 2.34 -9.00
CA GLU A 107 -16.48 2.69 -8.14
C GLU A 107 -16.45 1.80 -6.88
N TRP A 108 -17.61 1.48 -6.32
CA TRP A 108 -17.74 0.52 -5.22
C TRP A 108 -17.25 -0.88 -5.59
N MET A 109 -17.44 -1.32 -6.83
CA MET A 109 -16.95 -2.62 -7.32
C MET A 109 -15.44 -2.63 -7.63
N VAL A 110 -14.88 -1.49 -8.08
CA VAL A 110 -13.47 -1.39 -8.46
C VAL A 110 -12.54 -1.34 -7.24
N LEU A 111 -12.99 -0.80 -6.10
CA LEU A 111 -12.21 -0.73 -4.86
C LEU A 111 -11.72 -2.11 -4.34
N PRO A 112 -12.58 -3.13 -4.14
CA PRO A 112 -12.13 -4.45 -3.68
C PRO A 112 -11.31 -5.17 -4.75
N LEU A 113 -11.60 -4.96 -6.04
CA LEU A 113 -10.80 -5.50 -7.14
C LEU A 113 -9.36 -4.94 -7.12
N GLN A 114 -9.21 -3.64 -6.85
CA GLN A 114 -7.91 -3.00 -6.72
C GLN A 114 -7.15 -3.52 -5.49
N ALA A 115 -7.84 -3.76 -4.38
CA ALA A 115 -7.23 -4.40 -3.20
C ALA A 115 -6.75 -5.82 -3.51
N ALA A 116 -7.53 -6.62 -4.24
CA ALA A 116 -7.14 -7.96 -4.66
C ALA A 116 -5.93 -7.94 -5.61
N LEU A 117 -5.90 -7.01 -6.58
CA LEU A 117 -4.77 -6.83 -7.50
C LEU A 117 -3.51 -6.37 -6.77
N ASN A 118 -3.62 -5.41 -5.84
CA ASN A 118 -2.50 -4.98 -5.01
C ASN A 118 -1.97 -6.12 -4.14
N ALA A 119 -2.83 -6.95 -3.57
CA ALA A 119 -2.41 -8.14 -2.81
C ALA A 119 -1.66 -9.15 -3.69
N ALA A 120 -2.18 -9.43 -4.89
CA ALA A 120 -1.54 -10.32 -5.85
C ALA A 120 -0.18 -9.78 -6.33
N LEU A 121 -0.07 -8.47 -6.57
CA LEU A 121 1.19 -7.82 -6.96
C LEU A 121 2.17 -7.64 -5.81
N SER A 122 1.71 -7.62 -4.56
CA SER A 122 2.60 -7.41 -3.41
C SER A 122 3.65 -8.50 -3.28
N VAL A 123 3.28 -9.76 -3.53
CA VAL A 123 4.17 -10.92 -3.41
C VAL A 123 5.38 -10.81 -4.36
N PRO A 124 5.21 -10.66 -5.69
CA PRO A 124 6.34 -10.49 -6.60
C PRO A 124 7.11 -9.20 -6.33
N LEU A 125 6.43 -8.10 -5.94
CA LEU A 125 7.09 -6.82 -5.65
C LEU A 125 8.04 -6.94 -4.44
N HIS A 126 7.66 -7.71 -3.43
CA HIS A 126 8.51 -7.96 -2.27
C HIS A 126 9.73 -8.81 -2.62
N TYR A 127 9.56 -9.85 -3.45
CA TYR A 127 10.70 -10.62 -3.94
C TYR A 127 11.64 -9.75 -4.78
N LEU A 128 11.08 -8.90 -5.65
CA LEU A 128 11.87 -8.00 -6.50
C LEU A 128 12.63 -6.95 -5.69
N LEU A 129 11.97 -6.33 -4.71
CA LEU A 129 12.59 -5.34 -3.84
C LEU A 129 13.62 -5.98 -2.90
N LYS A 130 13.37 -7.19 -2.38
CA LYS A 130 14.34 -7.94 -1.59
C LYS A 130 15.58 -8.29 -2.43
N ALA A 131 15.39 -8.66 -3.70
CA ALA A 131 16.49 -8.92 -4.64
C ALA A 131 17.25 -7.64 -5.01
N ALA A 132 16.57 -6.53 -5.28
CA ALA A 132 17.17 -5.26 -5.69
C ALA A 132 17.86 -4.51 -4.54
N SER A 133 17.37 -4.65 -3.31
CA SER A 133 17.92 -3.96 -2.14
C SER A 133 19.09 -4.68 -1.48
N GLY A 134 19.47 -5.89 -1.94
CA GLY A 134 20.52 -6.69 -1.30
C GLY A 134 20.23 -6.94 0.19
N TRP A 135 18.95 -6.94 0.58
CA TRP A 135 18.55 -6.96 1.97
C TRP A 135 18.87 -8.33 2.59
N ARG A 136 20.00 -8.36 3.30
CA ARG A 136 20.40 -9.45 4.19
C ARG A 136 19.58 -9.27 5.46
N GLY A 137 18.56 -10.11 5.64
CA GLY A 137 17.66 -10.04 6.78
C GLY A 137 18.43 -9.95 8.08
N ASP A 138 18.01 -9.03 8.94
CA ASP A 138 18.42 -8.96 10.35
C ASP A 138 17.88 -10.23 11.05
N ALA A 139 18.56 -11.35 10.84
CA ALA A 139 18.34 -12.60 11.57
C ALA A 139 19.12 -12.64 12.90
N ASP A 140 19.73 -11.52 13.33
CA ASP A 140 20.67 -11.57 14.47
C ASP A 140 20.80 -10.25 15.25
N ARG A 141 19.68 -9.57 15.52
CA ARG A 141 19.67 -8.56 16.59
C ARG A 141 19.06 -9.17 17.84
N PRO A 142 19.86 -9.60 18.84
CA PRO A 142 19.34 -9.75 20.19
C PRO A 142 18.81 -8.37 20.63
N VAL A 143 17.52 -8.32 20.93
CA VAL A 143 16.91 -7.17 21.61
C VAL A 143 17.55 -7.04 23.00
N PRO A 144 17.95 -5.82 23.42
CA PRO A 144 18.44 -5.56 24.77
C PRO A 144 17.35 -5.72 25.84
#